data_AF-A0A453IM19-F1
#
_entry.id   AF-A0A453IM19-F1
#
_cell.length_a   1.000
_cell.length_b   1.000
_cell.length_c   1.000
_cell.angle_alpha   90.00
_cell.angle_beta   90.00
_cell.angle_gamma   90.00
#
_symmetry.space_group_name_H-M   'P 1'
#
loop_
_entity.id
_entity.type
_entity.pdbx_description
1 polymer ?
#
loop_
_entity_poly.entity_id
_entity_poly.type
_entity_poly.pdbx_seq_one_letter_code
_entity_poly.pdbx_strand_id
1 'polypeptide(L)'
;HQKVFVWPKPTSISWPSVVYAPLTPTFSIRAVPTHPALRHAIAYYIRHIRAERHTPLVPPANYTLARVPVRLLTLSVSDAQVPLGPDVDESYTLSVPADSASADISAATPWGAIRGLETFSQLAWAGGGEAAGGQSIVPSGIEISDRPLFTHRGILLDTARNFYPVRDILHTIRAMAFNKLNVFHWHITDAQSFPIVLPTVPSLAHFGSYSPFMRYTDKDVRRIVNYAAAFGVRVIPEIDMPGE
;
A
#
# COMPACT_ATOMS: atom_id res chain seq x y z
N HIS A 1 12.71 18.57 17.82
CA HIS A 1 11.54 17.81 17.34
C HIS A 1 11.95 16.38 17.05
N GLN A 2 11.34 15.41 17.73
CA GLN A 2 11.59 13.98 17.46
C GLN A 2 11.07 13.65 16.06
N LYS A 3 11.89 12.98 15.24
CA LYS A 3 11.55 12.69 13.84
C LYS A 3 11.07 11.25 13.73
N VAL A 4 9.82 11.08 13.33
CA VAL A 4 9.29 9.80 12.84
C VAL A 4 9.47 9.80 11.33
N PHE A 5 10.14 8.77 10.79
CA PHE A 5 10.43 8.67 9.36
C PHE A 5 9.27 8.00 8.63
N VAL A 6 8.25 8.80 8.28
CA VAL A 6 7.10 8.35 7.48
C VAL A 6 7.01 9.17 6.21
N TRP A 7 6.78 8.50 5.07
CA TRP A 7 6.56 9.11 3.77
C TRP A 7 5.33 8.51 3.06
N PRO A 8 4.42 9.33 2.50
CA PRO A 8 4.30 10.78 2.71
C PRO A 8 4.07 11.12 4.18
N LYS A 9 4.49 12.31 4.62
CA LYS A 9 4.29 12.76 6.00
C LYS A 9 2.79 12.88 6.30
N PRO A 10 2.27 12.20 7.34
CA PRO A 10 0.88 12.33 7.75
C PRO A 10 0.48 13.76 8.09
N THR A 11 -0.82 14.08 7.95
CA THR A 11 -1.34 15.42 8.28
C THR A 11 -1.15 15.80 9.76
N SER A 12 -1.23 14.84 10.67
CA SER A 12 -0.98 15.02 12.10
C SER A 12 -0.27 13.81 12.70
N ILE A 13 0.74 14.07 13.53
CA ILE A 13 1.47 13.07 14.31
C ILE A 13 1.69 13.64 15.71
N SER A 14 1.28 12.90 16.73
CA SER A 14 1.59 13.17 18.14
C SER A 14 2.37 12.00 18.70
N TRP A 15 3.60 12.26 19.15
CA TRP A 15 4.45 11.27 19.81
C TRP A 15 5.27 11.98 20.88
N PRO A 16 4.81 11.99 22.14
CA PRO A 16 5.37 12.84 23.19
C PRO A 16 6.66 12.28 23.80
N SER A 17 6.95 11.00 23.62
CA SER A 17 8.09 10.32 24.27
C SER A 17 8.71 9.29 23.33
N VAL A 18 10.04 9.19 23.30
CA VAL A 18 10.78 8.24 22.45
C VAL A 18 10.73 6.82 23.04
N VAL A 19 9.53 6.25 23.09
CA VAL A 19 9.29 4.89 23.56
C VAL A 19 8.94 4.03 22.35
N TYR A 20 9.54 2.84 22.27
CA TYR A 20 9.21 1.84 21.26
C TYR A 20 8.71 0.55 21.89
N ALA A 21 7.69 -0.07 21.32
CA ALA A 21 7.21 -1.39 21.72
C ALA A 21 7.73 -2.46 20.73
N PRO A 22 8.26 -3.59 21.23
CA PRO A 22 8.54 -4.75 20.40
C PRO A 22 7.27 -5.34 19.79
N LEU A 23 7.34 -5.77 18.53
CA LEU A 23 6.33 -6.63 17.94
C LEU A 23 6.59 -8.07 18.39
N THR A 24 5.56 -8.76 18.87
CA THR A 24 5.69 -10.18 19.26
C THR A 24 5.95 -11.08 18.03
N PRO A 25 6.59 -12.26 18.21
CA PRO A 25 6.74 -13.25 17.12
C PRO A 25 5.39 -13.71 16.53
N THR A 26 4.33 -13.66 17.33
CA THR A 26 2.95 -14.00 16.95
C THR A 26 2.13 -12.79 16.49
N PHE A 27 2.77 -11.63 16.26
CA PHE A 27 2.12 -10.42 15.81
C PHE A 27 1.21 -10.70 14.60
N SER A 28 -0.04 -10.24 14.71
CA SER A 28 -1.07 -10.44 13.70
C SER A 28 -1.83 -9.15 13.43
N ILE A 29 -2.40 -9.04 12.24
CA ILE A 29 -3.27 -7.94 11.85
C ILE A 29 -4.67 -8.54 11.63
N ARG A 30 -5.71 -7.94 12.20
CA ARG A 30 -7.10 -8.42 12.08
C ARG A 30 -8.02 -7.26 11.75
N ALA A 31 -8.87 -7.43 10.74
CA ALA A 31 -9.99 -6.54 10.51
C ALA A 31 -11.20 -6.98 11.35
N VAL A 32 -11.84 -6.02 12.01
CA VAL A 32 -13.06 -6.23 12.80
C VAL A 32 -14.15 -5.27 12.31
N PRO A 33 -15.23 -5.79 11.69
CA PRO A 33 -15.45 -7.19 11.31
C PRO A 33 -14.52 -7.66 10.17
N THR A 34 -14.53 -8.95 9.85
CA THR A 34 -13.71 -9.47 8.75
C THR A 34 -14.11 -8.86 7.41
N HIS A 35 -13.12 -8.32 6.68
CA HIS A 35 -13.34 -7.62 5.41
C HIS A 35 -12.61 -8.32 4.25
N PRO A 36 -13.33 -8.84 3.24
CA PRO A 36 -12.71 -9.49 2.07
C PRO A 36 -11.73 -8.57 1.32
N ALA A 37 -12.07 -7.27 1.21
CA ALA A 37 -11.24 -6.26 0.56
C ALA A 37 -9.86 -6.10 1.22
N LEU A 38 -9.76 -6.29 2.54
CA LEU A 38 -8.53 -6.12 3.30
C LEU A 38 -7.68 -7.39 3.39
N ARG A 39 -8.21 -8.57 3.02
CA ARG A 39 -7.52 -9.85 3.19
C ARG A 39 -6.15 -9.86 2.51
N HIS A 40 -6.07 -9.37 1.28
CA HIS A 40 -4.82 -9.34 0.51
C HIS A 40 -3.83 -8.33 1.07
N ALA A 41 -4.29 -7.13 1.45
CA ALA A 41 -3.47 -6.10 2.09
C ALA A 41 -2.89 -6.59 3.42
N ILE A 42 -3.72 -7.19 4.28
CA ILE A 42 -3.30 -7.78 5.57
C ILE A 42 -2.22 -8.83 5.35
N ALA A 43 -2.45 -9.79 4.44
CA ALA A 43 -1.49 -10.85 4.15
C ALA A 43 -0.15 -10.28 3.63
N TYR A 44 -0.23 -9.22 2.81
CA TYR A 44 0.95 -8.53 2.30
C TYR A 44 1.73 -7.83 3.43
N TYR A 45 1.09 -6.96 4.21
CA TYR A 45 1.76 -6.14 5.22
C TYR A 45 2.32 -6.95 6.39
N ILE A 46 1.63 -8.03 6.81
CA ILE A 46 2.19 -8.97 7.80
C ILE A 46 3.52 -9.55 7.29
N ARG A 47 3.55 -10.01 6.04
CA ARG A 47 4.77 -10.57 5.45
C ARG A 47 5.84 -9.50 5.26
N HIS A 48 5.45 -8.30 4.84
CA HIS A 48 6.35 -7.18 4.60
C HIS A 48 7.09 -6.77 5.88
N ILE A 49 6.35 -6.52 6.97
CA ILE A 49 6.90 -6.14 8.28
C ILE A 49 7.87 -7.20 8.82
N ARG A 50 7.57 -8.49 8.60
CA ARG A 50 8.42 -9.61 9.04
C ARG A 50 9.68 -9.79 8.20
N ALA A 51 9.58 -9.55 6.89
CA ALA A 51 10.64 -9.86 5.93
C ALA A 51 11.60 -8.70 5.72
N GLU A 52 11.11 -7.46 5.70
CA GLU A 52 11.90 -6.31 5.27
C GLU A 52 13.00 -5.96 6.26
N ARG A 53 12.75 -6.17 7.57
CA ARG A 53 13.69 -5.88 8.67
C ARG A 53 14.46 -4.57 8.43
N HIS A 54 13.77 -3.55 7.94
CA HIS A 54 14.37 -2.29 7.55
C HIS A 54 15.00 -1.62 8.77
N THR A 55 16.15 -0.95 8.57
CA THR A 55 16.76 -0.09 9.58
C THR A 55 16.80 1.33 9.03
N PRO A 56 16.27 2.34 9.74
CA PRO A 56 16.30 3.71 9.30
C PRO A 56 17.75 4.16 9.12
N LEU A 57 17.99 5.00 8.08
CA LEU A 57 19.33 5.52 7.76
C LEU A 57 19.98 6.22 8.96
N VAL A 58 19.16 6.84 9.81
CA VAL A 58 19.59 7.43 11.08
C VAL A 58 18.77 6.80 12.20
N PRO A 59 19.28 5.74 12.85
CA PRO A 59 18.60 5.11 13.97
C PRO A 59 18.46 6.09 15.15
N PRO A 60 17.33 6.05 15.88
CA PRO A 60 17.21 6.77 17.14
C PRO A 60 18.23 6.22 18.16
N ALA A 61 19.12 7.08 18.65
CA ALA A 61 20.18 6.68 19.58
C ALA A 61 19.72 6.58 21.05
N ASN A 62 18.63 7.25 21.42
CA ASN A 62 18.15 7.37 22.81
C ASN A 62 16.65 7.10 22.89
N TYR A 63 16.28 5.83 22.94
CA TYR A 63 14.90 5.41 23.12
C TYR A 63 14.78 4.38 24.24
N THR A 64 13.58 4.28 24.82
CA THR A 64 13.26 3.23 25.80
C THR A 64 12.35 2.18 25.17
N LEU A 65 12.47 0.94 25.64
CA LEU A 65 11.57 -0.13 25.26
C LEU A 65 10.37 -0.18 26.22
N ALA A 66 9.17 -0.20 25.65
CA ALA A 66 7.94 -0.45 26.39
C ALA A 66 7.95 -1.87 26.98
N ARG A 67 7.34 -2.02 28.16
CA ARG A 67 7.24 -3.33 28.83
C ARG A 67 6.26 -4.27 28.15
N VAL A 68 5.22 -3.71 27.53
CA VAL A 68 4.17 -4.47 26.86
C VAL A 68 4.47 -4.51 25.36
N PRO A 69 4.77 -5.70 24.79
CA PRO A 69 4.95 -5.83 23.36
C PRO A 69 3.60 -5.85 22.63
N VAL A 70 3.59 -5.32 21.41
CA VAL A 70 2.39 -5.30 20.55
C VAL A 70 2.22 -6.67 19.88
N ARG A 71 1.05 -7.27 20.06
CA ARG A 71 0.69 -8.58 19.48
C ARG A 71 -0.39 -8.51 18.40
N LEU A 72 -1.15 -7.43 18.38
CA LEU A 72 -2.28 -7.27 17.48
C LEU A 72 -2.32 -5.86 16.92
N LEU A 73 -2.57 -5.76 15.61
CA LEU A 73 -3.05 -4.54 14.98
C LEU A 73 -4.50 -4.77 14.54
N THR A 74 -5.43 -4.04 15.13
CA THR A 74 -6.86 -4.11 14.80
C THR A 74 -7.18 -3.07 13.73
N LEU A 75 -7.91 -3.47 12.69
CA LEU A 75 -8.44 -2.58 11.66
C LEU A 75 -9.95 -2.46 11.85
N SER A 76 -10.42 -1.27 12.22
CA SER A 76 -11.83 -0.95 12.39
C SER A 76 -12.30 -0.11 11.19
N VAL A 77 -13.15 -0.68 10.34
CA VAL A 77 -13.70 0.01 9.17
C VAL A 77 -15.20 0.20 9.34
N SER A 78 -15.67 1.43 9.14
CA SER A 78 -17.10 1.77 9.34
C SER A 78 -17.98 1.24 8.21
N ASP A 79 -17.61 1.51 6.95
CA ASP A 79 -18.29 0.98 5.77
C ASP A 79 -17.29 0.22 4.88
N ALA A 80 -17.40 -1.10 4.91
CA ALA A 80 -16.51 -1.97 4.17
C ALA A 80 -17.00 -2.37 2.78
N GLN A 81 -18.20 -1.94 2.39
CA GLN A 81 -18.78 -2.26 1.08
C GLN A 81 -18.50 -1.17 0.03
N VAL A 82 -17.91 -0.04 0.44
CA VAL A 82 -17.54 1.05 -0.48
C VAL A 82 -16.60 0.53 -1.58
N PRO A 83 -17.03 0.50 -2.85
CA PRO A 83 -16.17 0.08 -3.95
C PRO A 83 -15.05 1.10 -4.18
N LEU A 84 -13.95 0.66 -4.78
CA LEU A 84 -12.83 1.56 -5.11
C LEU A 84 -13.27 2.55 -6.20
N GLY A 85 -13.13 3.85 -5.95
CA GLY A 85 -13.61 4.92 -6.82
C GLY A 85 -12.84 6.24 -6.67
N PRO A 86 -13.17 7.28 -7.45
CA PRO A 86 -12.48 8.57 -7.45
C PRO A 86 -12.53 9.34 -6.14
N ASP A 87 -13.64 9.24 -5.40
CA ASP A 87 -13.90 10.08 -4.23
C ASP A 87 -14.11 9.24 -2.97
N VAL A 88 -13.50 8.06 -2.92
CA VAL A 88 -13.52 7.23 -1.72
C VAL A 88 -12.75 7.91 -0.60
N ASP A 89 -13.27 7.81 0.62
CA ASP A 89 -12.59 8.34 1.80
C ASP A 89 -11.37 7.47 2.13
N GLU A 90 -10.17 8.04 1.94
CA GLU A 90 -8.88 7.42 2.23
C GLU A 90 -8.28 7.88 3.58
N SER A 91 -9.07 8.55 4.42
CA SER A 91 -8.64 8.97 5.75
C SER A 91 -8.53 7.80 6.72
N TYR A 92 -7.61 7.94 7.67
CA TYR A 92 -7.46 6.98 8.77
C TYR A 92 -6.89 7.66 10.02
N THR A 93 -7.14 7.02 11.16
CA THR A 93 -6.35 7.22 12.37
C THR A 93 -5.54 5.96 12.66
N LEU A 94 -4.36 6.13 13.23
CA LEU A 94 -3.48 5.05 13.69
C LEU A 94 -3.01 5.39 15.10
N SER A 95 -3.32 4.51 16.05
CA SER A 95 -2.91 4.62 17.44
C SER A 95 -2.07 3.41 17.83
N VAL A 96 -0.92 3.63 18.48
CA VAL A 96 -0.20 2.60 19.22
C VAL A 96 -0.16 3.04 20.67
N PRO A 97 -1.19 2.71 21.48
CA PRO A 97 -1.27 3.18 22.87
C PRO A 97 -0.07 2.71 23.70
N ALA A 98 0.34 3.54 24.66
CA ALA A 98 1.35 3.13 25.63
C ALA A 98 0.84 1.97 26.48
N ASP A 99 1.73 1.03 26.81
CA ASP A 99 1.45 -0.13 27.66
C ASP A 99 0.28 -1.01 27.18
N SER A 100 -0.01 -0.98 25.88
CA SER A 100 -1.04 -1.82 25.25
C SER A 100 -0.40 -2.91 24.38
N ALA A 101 -1.01 -4.10 24.41
CA ALA A 101 -0.65 -5.19 23.50
C ALA A 101 -1.35 -5.05 22.11
N SER A 102 -2.23 -4.06 21.95
CA SER A 102 -2.96 -3.79 20.72
C SER A 102 -2.61 -2.41 20.19
N ALA A 103 -2.41 -2.32 18.87
CA ALA A 103 -2.46 -1.10 18.10
C ALA A 103 -3.74 -1.10 17.26
N ASP A 104 -4.21 0.08 16.84
CA ASP A 104 -5.49 0.22 16.18
C ASP A 104 -5.39 1.17 14.99
N ILE A 105 -6.00 0.78 13.87
CA ILE A 105 -6.28 1.65 12.72
C ILE A 105 -7.78 1.77 12.59
N SER A 106 -8.29 3.00 12.56
CA SER A 106 -9.71 3.26 12.27
C SER A 106 -9.83 4.03 10.96
N ALA A 107 -10.79 3.63 10.12
CA ALA A 107 -11.04 4.28 8.85
C ALA A 107 -12.54 4.24 8.48
N ALA A 108 -12.98 5.19 7.66
CA ALA A 108 -14.33 5.17 7.12
C ALA A 108 -14.51 4.01 6.13
N THR A 109 -13.50 3.76 5.28
CA THR A 109 -13.52 2.75 4.22
C THR A 109 -12.30 1.83 4.26
N PRO A 110 -12.30 0.68 3.55
CA PRO A 110 -11.14 -0.18 3.43
C PRO A 110 -9.91 0.53 2.84
N TRP A 111 -10.14 1.54 2.00
CA TRP A 111 -9.09 2.26 1.30
C TRP A 111 -8.25 3.11 2.25
N GLY A 112 -8.88 3.78 3.22
CA GLY A 112 -8.19 4.46 4.31
C GLY A 112 -7.41 3.50 5.20
N ALA A 113 -7.98 2.33 5.54
CA ALA A 113 -7.28 1.32 6.32
C ALA A 113 -6.01 0.80 5.61
N ILE A 114 -6.02 0.65 4.28
CA ILE A 114 -4.82 0.31 3.50
C ILE A 114 -3.75 1.42 3.60
N ARG A 115 -4.14 2.70 3.61
CA ARG A 115 -3.18 3.81 3.84
C ARG A 115 -2.58 3.77 5.25
N GLY A 116 -3.39 3.39 6.25
CA GLY A 116 -2.93 3.18 7.61
C GLY A 116 -1.96 2.01 7.75
N LEU A 117 -2.21 0.91 7.04
CA LEU A 117 -1.31 -0.25 7.00
C LEU A 117 0.07 0.11 6.45
N GLU A 118 0.11 0.90 5.38
CA GLU A 118 1.37 1.43 4.82
C GLU A 118 2.12 2.28 5.85
N THR A 119 1.42 3.18 6.52
CA THR A 119 2.04 4.01 7.56
C THR A 119 2.57 3.15 8.70
N PHE A 120 1.80 2.17 9.17
CA PHE A 120 2.24 1.26 10.23
C PHE A 120 3.47 0.43 9.82
N SER A 121 3.58 -0.02 8.56
CA SER A 121 4.77 -0.76 8.12
C SER A 121 6.03 0.10 8.13
N GLN A 122 5.92 1.40 7.82
CA GLN A 122 7.06 2.32 7.89
C GLN A 122 7.49 2.62 9.34
N LEU A 123 6.56 2.54 10.29
CA LEU A 123 6.87 2.66 11.72
C LEU A 123 7.60 1.44 12.28
N ALA A 124 7.47 0.28 11.65
CA ALA A 124 8.09 -0.96 12.09
C ALA A 124 9.50 -1.09 11.50
N TRP A 125 10.51 -1.16 12.35
CA TRP A 125 11.90 -1.30 11.92
C TRP A 125 12.69 -2.26 12.82
N ALA A 126 13.77 -2.82 12.27
CA ALA A 126 14.67 -3.76 12.94
C ALA A 126 15.60 -3.01 13.91
N GLY A 127 15.02 -2.51 15.00
CA GLY A 127 15.71 -1.59 15.89
C GLY A 127 16.02 -2.08 17.27
N GLY A 128 15.28 -3.06 17.76
CA GLY A 128 15.30 -3.41 19.17
C GLY A 128 16.56 -4.15 19.63
N GLY A 129 17.49 -4.48 18.72
CA GLY A 129 18.72 -5.21 19.04
C GLY A 129 18.46 -6.51 19.81
N GLU A 130 19.44 -6.94 20.61
CA GLU A 130 19.25 -8.06 21.55
C GLU A 130 18.19 -7.74 22.62
N ALA A 131 18.05 -6.46 23.01
CA ALA A 131 17.12 -6.03 24.05
C ALA A 131 15.64 -6.24 23.71
N ALA A 132 15.28 -6.28 22.42
CA ALA A 132 13.95 -6.67 21.94
C ALA A 132 13.91 -8.11 21.38
N GLY A 133 14.92 -8.93 21.67
CA GLY A 133 14.99 -10.31 21.18
C GLY A 133 15.07 -10.42 19.66
N GLY A 134 15.68 -9.44 18.99
CA GLY A 134 15.81 -9.41 17.53
C GLY A 134 14.51 -9.16 16.76
N GLN A 135 13.46 -8.69 17.45
CA GLN A 135 12.17 -8.34 16.85
C GLN A 135 12.14 -6.90 16.30
N SER A 136 11.26 -6.66 15.33
CA SER A 136 10.93 -5.31 14.89
C SER A 136 10.27 -4.54 16.03
N ILE A 137 10.54 -3.24 16.10
CA ILE A 137 9.97 -2.33 17.09
C ILE A 137 9.14 -1.25 16.39
N VAL A 138 8.10 -0.75 17.05
CA VAL A 138 7.24 0.35 16.59
C VAL A 138 7.13 1.43 17.67
N PRO A 139 6.93 2.72 17.34
CA PRO A 139 6.69 3.74 18.36
C PRO A 139 5.49 3.39 19.23
N SER A 140 5.63 3.61 20.53
CA SER A 140 4.59 3.41 21.55
C SER A 140 4.14 4.78 22.08
N GLY A 141 2.85 4.92 22.36
CA GLY A 141 2.21 6.20 22.68
C GLY A 141 2.13 7.16 21.49
N ILE A 142 2.10 6.64 20.25
CA ILE A 142 1.98 7.44 19.03
C ILE A 142 0.53 7.50 18.56
N GLU A 143 0.10 8.68 18.15
CA GLU A 143 -1.20 8.95 17.54
C GLU A 143 -0.99 9.64 16.19
N ILE A 144 -1.60 9.10 15.14
CA ILE A 144 -1.53 9.63 13.77
C ILE A 144 -2.95 9.81 13.25
N SER A 145 -3.20 10.97 12.64
CA SER A 145 -4.41 11.21 11.84
C SER A 145 -3.99 11.72 10.48
N ASP A 146 -4.55 11.12 9.43
CA ASP A 146 -4.10 11.36 8.08
C ASP A 146 -5.22 11.28 7.06
N ARG A 147 -5.08 12.07 5.99
CA ARG A 147 -5.96 12.09 4.83
C ARG A 147 -5.23 12.73 3.65
N PRO A 148 -5.52 12.31 2.41
CA PRO A 148 -4.93 12.96 1.26
C PRO A 148 -5.50 14.37 1.07
N LEU A 149 -4.67 15.30 0.59
CA LEU A 149 -5.12 16.62 0.15
C LEU A 149 -5.87 16.55 -1.20
N PHE A 150 -5.44 15.65 -2.09
CA PHE A 150 -6.03 15.44 -3.41
C PHE A 150 -6.42 13.98 -3.59
N THR A 151 -7.61 13.72 -4.13
CA THR A 151 -8.16 12.37 -4.33
C THR A 151 -7.63 11.68 -5.59
N HIS A 152 -7.05 12.43 -6.54
CA HIS A 152 -6.40 11.86 -7.74
C HIS A 152 -4.89 12.01 -7.65
N ARG A 153 -4.17 10.89 -7.43
CA ARG A 153 -2.70 10.85 -7.27
C ARG A 153 -2.14 9.75 -8.16
N GLY A 154 -1.81 10.11 -9.40
CA GLY A 154 -1.58 9.14 -10.45
C GLY A 154 -0.17 9.07 -11.02
N ILE A 155 0.14 7.92 -11.62
CA ILE A 155 1.24 7.74 -12.58
C ILE A 155 0.61 7.30 -13.90
N LEU A 156 1.03 7.92 -14.99
CA LEU A 156 0.78 7.43 -16.34
C LEU A 156 1.94 6.55 -16.78
N LEU A 157 1.63 5.31 -17.19
CA LEU A 157 2.59 4.42 -17.82
C LEU A 157 2.13 4.12 -19.25
N ASP A 158 2.97 4.54 -20.19
CA ASP A 158 2.85 4.23 -21.60
C ASP A 158 3.48 2.87 -21.88
N THR A 159 2.63 1.93 -22.27
CA THR A 159 3.05 0.57 -22.67
C THR A 159 2.89 0.31 -24.16
N ALA A 160 2.56 1.35 -24.93
CA ALA A 160 2.37 1.28 -26.38
C ALA A 160 3.65 1.65 -27.12
N ARG A 161 4.35 2.71 -26.69
CA ARG A 161 5.63 3.14 -27.29
C ARG A 161 6.75 2.14 -27.02
N ASN A 162 6.69 1.45 -25.89
CA ASN A 162 7.52 0.30 -25.56
C ASN A 162 6.74 -0.69 -24.70
N PHE A 163 6.97 -2.00 -24.90
CA PHE A 163 6.30 -3.03 -24.09
C PHE A 163 6.92 -3.14 -22.69
N TYR A 164 6.06 -3.17 -21.66
CA TYR A 164 6.46 -3.45 -20.28
C TYR A 164 5.88 -4.80 -19.82
N PRO A 165 6.72 -5.75 -19.36
CA PRO A 165 6.22 -7.00 -18.78
C PRO A 165 5.27 -6.78 -17.62
N VAL A 166 4.26 -7.65 -17.47
CA VAL A 166 3.27 -7.58 -16.37
C VAL A 166 3.95 -7.49 -15.01
N ARG A 167 5.05 -8.23 -14.80
CA ARG A 167 5.83 -8.17 -13.55
C ARG A 167 6.26 -6.76 -13.18
N ASP A 168 6.69 -5.97 -14.16
CA ASP A 168 7.21 -4.63 -13.93
C ASP A 168 6.06 -3.64 -13.67
N ILE A 169 4.91 -3.82 -14.34
CA ILE A 169 3.68 -3.08 -14.02
C ILE A 169 3.26 -3.35 -12.56
N LEU A 170 3.29 -4.62 -12.11
CA LEU A 170 2.97 -4.95 -10.72
C LEU A 170 3.99 -4.36 -9.73
N HIS A 171 5.27 -4.27 -10.11
CA HIS A 171 6.28 -3.59 -9.28
C HIS A 171 6.00 -2.09 -9.17
N THR A 172 5.64 -1.43 -10.27
CA THR A 172 5.25 -0.01 -10.28
C THR A 172 4.05 0.24 -9.39
N ILE A 173 2.99 -0.57 -9.50
CA ILE A 173 1.78 -0.46 -8.66
C ILE A 173 2.12 -0.63 -7.18
N ARG A 174 3.08 -1.50 -6.84
CA ARG A 174 3.53 -1.65 -5.45
C ARG A 174 4.28 -0.41 -4.97
N ALA A 175 5.19 0.14 -5.79
CA ALA A 175 5.88 1.38 -5.46
C ALA A 175 4.91 2.56 -5.30
N MET A 176 3.84 2.59 -6.11
CA MET A 176 2.74 3.54 -5.96
C MET A 176 2.05 3.42 -4.59
N ALA A 177 1.76 2.19 -4.16
CA ALA A 177 1.15 1.91 -2.87
C ALA A 177 1.99 2.44 -1.70
N PHE A 178 3.30 2.21 -1.73
CA PHE A 178 4.25 2.73 -0.73
C PHE A 178 4.23 4.27 -0.64
N ASN A 179 3.97 4.92 -1.76
CA ASN A 179 3.88 6.38 -1.87
C ASN A 179 2.45 6.92 -1.73
N LYS A 180 1.48 6.08 -1.35
CA LYS A 180 0.05 6.40 -1.25
C LYS A 180 -0.54 6.99 -2.55
N LEU A 181 0.04 6.69 -3.71
CA LEU A 181 -0.54 6.97 -5.02
C LEU A 181 -1.69 5.99 -5.28
N ASN A 182 -2.74 6.43 -5.95
CA ASN A 182 -4.00 5.69 -6.05
C ASN A 182 -4.57 5.57 -7.46
N VAL A 183 -3.90 6.10 -8.49
CA VAL A 183 -4.31 5.98 -9.89
C VAL A 183 -3.16 5.48 -10.76
N PHE A 184 -3.31 4.29 -11.31
CA PHE A 184 -2.47 3.79 -12.38
C PHE A 184 -3.18 4.10 -13.71
N HIS A 185 -2.77 5.19 -14.35
CA HIS A 185 -3.25 5.55 -15.67
C HIS A 185 -2.45 4.75 -16.69
N TRP A 186 -3.11 3.81 -17.35
CA TRP A 186 -2.49 2.86 -18.24
C TRP A 186 -2.75 3.29 -19.68
N HIS A 187 -1.80 4.05 -20.23
CA HIS A 187 -1.77 4.41 -21.65
C HIS A 187 -1.33 3.17 -22.43
N ILE A 188 -2.32 2.40 -22.88
CA ILE A 188 -2.10 1.01 -23.29
C ILE A 188 -1.96 0.84 -24.80
N THR A 189 -2.43 1.80 -25.60
CA THR A 189 -2.39 1.76 -27.06
C THR A 189 -1.97 3.11 -27.62
N ASP A 190 -1.21 3.07 -28.71
CA ASP A 190 -0.80 4.25 -29.48
C ASP A 190 -0.46 3.82 -30.93
N ALA A 191 0.00 4.74 -31.78
CA ALA A 191 0.34 4.47 -33.16
C ALA A 191 1.43 3.39 -33.32
N GLN A 192 2.36 3.27 -32.36
CA GLN A 192 3.47 2.31 -32.46
C GLN A 192 3.06 0.89 -32.06
N SER A 193 2.11 0.69 -31.14
CA SER A 193 1.59 -0.64 -30.85
C SER A 193 0.21 -0.69 -30.18
N PHE A 194 -0.48 -1.81 -30.41
CA PHE A 194 -1.74 -2.20 -29.79
C PHE A 194 -1.56 -3.53 -29.02
N PRO A 195 -0.99 -3.52 -27.80
CA PRO A 195 -0.65 -4.73 -27.06
C PRO A 195 -1.82 -5.39 -26.30
N ILE A 196 -2.92 -4.67 -26.03
CA ILE A 196 -4.07 -5.24 -25.30
C ILE A 196 -4.92 -6.17 -26.16
N VAL A 197 -5.13 -7.40 -25.68
CA VAL A 197 -5.98 -8.37 -26.36
C VAL A 197 -7.44 -8.12 -26.02
N LEU A 198 -8.19 -7.60 -26.98
CA LEU A 198 -9.65 -7.46 -26.88
C LEU A 198 -10.33 -8.73 -27.42
N PRO A 199 -11.08 -9.50 -26.61
CA PRO A 199 -11.67 -10.77 -27.05
C PRO A 199 -12.63 -10.64 -28.24
N THR A 200 -13.31 -9.50 -28.35
CA THR A 200 -14.26 -9.20 -29.43
C THR A 200 -13.57 -8.82 -30.74
N VAL A 201 -12.33 -8.31 -30.69
CA VAL A 201 -11.57 -7.85 -31.86
C VAL A 201 -10.10 -8.26 -31.72
N PRO A 202 -9.79 -9.57 -31.70
CA PRO A 202 -8.44 -10.08 -31.42
C PRO A 202 -7.41 -9.69 -32.50
N SER A 203 -7.87 -9.33 -33.70
CA SER A 203 -7.04 -8.86 -34.80
C SER A 203 -6.25 -7.61 -34.46
N LEU A 204 -6.77 -6.72 -33.60
CA LEU A 204 -6.06 -5.49 -33.20
C LEU A 204 -4.73 -5.80 -32.54
N ALA A 205 -4.73 -6.68 -31.52
CA ALA A 205 -3.48 -7.13 -30.91
C ALA A 205 -2.68 -8.07 -31.81
N HIS A 206 -3.36 -8.85 -32.68
CA HIS A 206 -2.68 -9.75 -33.59
C HIS A 206 -1.71 -8.99 -34.53
N PHE A 207 -2.18 -7.89 -35.12
CA PHE A 207 -1.42 -7.08 -36.07
C PHE A 207 -0.71 -5.88 -35.43
N GLY A 208 -1.23 -5.33 -34.33
CA GLY A 208 -0.72 -4.12 -33.70
C GLY A 208 0.32 -4.34 -32.59
N SER A 209 0.47 -5.54 -32.03
CA SER A 209 1.51 -5.81 -31.04
C SER A 209 2.89 -5.94 -31.71
N TYR A 210 3.97 -5.49 -31.06
CA TYR A 210 5.35 -5.73 -31.53
C TYR A 210 5.69 -7.21 -31.73
N SER A 211 5.08 -8.11 -30.94
CA SER A 211 5.32 -9.54 -30.99
C SER A 211 4.17 -10.29 -30.32
N PRO A 212 3.90 -11.56 -30.68
CA PRO A 212 2.95 -12.42 -29.96
C PRO A 212 3.21 -12.53 -28.45
N PHE A 213 4.46 -12.34 -28.00
CA PHE A 213 4.85 -12.38 -26.59
C PHE A 213 4.76 -11.01 -25.88
N MET A 214 4.48 -9.94 -26.62
CA MET A 214 4.37 -8.56 -26.13
C MET A 214 2.90 -8.12 -26.13
N ARG A 215 2.06 -8.92 -25.47
CA ARG A 215 0.61 -8.71 -25.40
C ARG A 215 0.12 -8.80 -23.96
N TYR A 216 -0.92 -8.03 -23.64
CA TYR A 216 -1.65 -8.13 -22.39
C TYR A 216 -2.92 -8.93 -22.61
N THR A 217 -2.94 -10.18 -22.12
CA THR A 217 -4.12 -11.04 -22.21
C THR A 217 -5.20 -10.62 -21.20
N ASP A 218 -6.44 -11.11 -21.36
CA ASP A 218 -7.51 -10.92 -20.36
C ASP A 218 -7.06 -11.36 -18.94
N LYS A 219 -6.29 -12.46 -18.86
CA LYS A 219 -5.72 -12.93 -17.59
C LYS A 219 -4.72 -11.93 -17.00
N ASP A 220 -3.90 -11.31 -17.84
CA ASP A 220 -2.92 -10.30 -17.41
C ASP A 220 -3.61 -9.03 -16.91
N VAL A 221 -4.61 -8.54 -17.67
CA VAL A 221 -5.40 -7.37 -17.28
C VAL A 221 -6.12 -7.63 -15.95
N ARG A 222 -6.80 -8.77 -15.79
CA ARG A 222 -7.43 -9.14 -14.51
C ARG A 222 -6.42 -9.23 -13.36
N ARG A 223 -5.23 -9.78 -13.63
CA ARG A 223 -4.16 -9.86 -12.64
C ARG A 223 -3.72 -8.47 -12.20
N ILE A 224 -3.51 -7.54 -13.13
CA ILE A 224 -3.11 -6.16 -12.85
C ILE A 224 -4.20 -5.43 -12.06
N VAL A 225 -5.45 -5.50 -12.51
CA VAL A 225 -6.59 -4.85 -11.83
C VAL A 225 -6.78 -5.38 -10.41
N ASN A 226 -6.78 -6.71 -10.21
CA ASN A 226 -6.94 -7.30 -8.88
C ASN A 226 -5.75 -6.98 -7.96
N TYR A 227 -4.54 -6.96 -8.51
CA TYR A 227 -3.34 -6.59 -7.74
C TYR A 227 -3.38 -5.12 -7.33
N ALA A 228 -3.76 -4.21 -8.22
CA ALA A 228 -3.93 -2.79 -7.93
C ALA A 228 -4.99 -2.55 -6.86
N ALA A 229 -6.14 -3.22 -6.97
CA ALA A 229 -7.22 -3.14 -5.99
C ALA A 229 -6.78 -3.59 -4.59
N ALA A 230 -5.92 -4.60 -4.47
CA ALA A 230 -5.38 -5.05 -3.18
C ALA A 230 -4.56 -3.96 -2.45
N PHE A 231 -4.09 -2.94 -3.16
CA PHE A 231 -3.39 -1.78 -2.62
C PHE A 231 -4.21 -0.48 -2.72
N GLY A 232 -5.50 -0.56 -3.05
CA GLY A 232 -6.35 0.61 -3.24
C GLY A 232 -5.89 1.51 -4.40
N VAL A 233 -5.30 0.93 -5.45
CA VAL A 233 -4.89 1.63 -6.67
C VAL A 233 -5.92 1.34 -7.77
N ARG A 234 -6.48 2.39 -8.37
CA ARG A 234 -7.39 2.30 -9.52
C ARG A 234 -6.59 2.11 -10.79
N VAL A 235 -7.06 1.26 -11.70
CA VAL A 235 -6.52 1.14 -13.05
C VAL A 235 -7.46 1.89 -13.99
N ILE A 236 -6.95 2.93 -14.63
CA ILE A 236 -7.69 3.69 -15.66
C ILE A 236 -7.03 3.34 -16.99
N PRO A 237 -7.64 2.50 -17.83
CA PRO A 237 -7.12 2.24 -19.16
C PRO A 237 -7.41 3.44 -20.08
N GLU A 238 -6.44 3.78 -20.91
CA GLU A 238 -6.59 4.75 -21.99
C GLU A 238 -6.37 4.04 -23.31
N ILE A 239 -7.40 4.04 -24.15
CA ILE A 239 -7.31 3.70 -25.57
C ILE A 239 -7.37 5.01 -26.31
N ASP A 240 -6.21 5.54 -26.69
CA ASP A 240 -6.12 6.80 -27.41
C ASP A 240 -6.80 6.69 -28.78
N MET A 241 -7.55 7.73 -29.16
CA MET A 241 -8.34 7.80 -30.38
C MET A 241 -8.14 9.18 -31.03
N PRO A 242 -8.12 9.22 -32.37
CA PRO A 242 -7.03 9.76 -33.18
C PRO A 242 -6.38 11.04 -32.64
N GLY A 243 -5.07 10.97 -32.43
CA GLY A 243 -4.19 12.13 -32.54
C GLY A 243 -3.96 12.46 -34.02
N GLU A 244 -3.96 13.74 -34.36
CA GLU A 244 -3.63 14.21 -35.70
C GLU A 244 -2.21 13.83 -36.14
#